data_AF-A1JQC8-F1
#
_entry.id   AF-A1JQC8-F1
#
_cell.length_a   1.000
_cell.length_b   1.000
_cell.length_c   1.000
_cell.angle_alpha   90.00
_cell.angle_beta   90.00
_cell.angle_gamma   90.00
#
_symmetry.space_group_name_H-M   'P 1'
#
loop_
_entity.id
_entity.type
_entity.pdbx_description
1 polymer ?
#
loop_
_entity_poly.entity_id
_entity_poly.type
_entity_poly.pdbx_seq_one_letter_code
_entity_poly.pdbx_strand_id
1 'polypeptide(L)'
;MLNREECIQLLSDETLAYKDIFTLQCSINKLVIHTSQQTITLSEGQKRLLVALLKEINCKRKIINLVWYENHQKISDNNYHQLIFQFRALLQRNNITENLIVTVPHYGLKLNEQLVSVKNPQFCPKVDQCEKMTSDTEPKRNVNLSITRIVNFGRSLFISS
;
A
#
# COMPACT_ATOMS: atom_id res chain seq x y z
N MET A 1 9.57 14.78 -16.58
CA MET A 1 8.89 14.78 -15.26
C MET A 1 7.64 15.65 -15.42
N LEU A 2 6.60 15.46 -14.62
CA LEU A 2 5.40 16.32 -14.74
C LEU A 2 5.76 17.74 -14.29
N ASN A 3 5.36 18.75 -15.05
CA ASN A 3 5.54 20.13 -14.64
C ASN A 3 4.50 20.54 -13.59
N ARG A 4 4.76 21.60 -12.84
CA ARG A 4 3.84 22.08 -11.79
C ARG A 4 2.45 22.41 -12.36
N GLU A 5 2.43 23.05 -13.51
CA GLU A 5 1.20 23.42 -14.24
C GLU A 5 0.40 22.19 -14.66
N GLU A 6 1.08 21.16 -15.18
CA GLU A 6 0.45 19.88 -15.53
C GLU A 6 -0.16 19.20 -14.30
N CYS A 7 0.54 19.23 -13.16
CA CYS A 7 0.00 18.70 -11.90
C CYS A 7 -1.27 19.44 -11.46
N ILE A 8 -1.28 20.77 -11.57
CA ILE A 8 -2.45 21.59 -11.21
C ILE A 8 -3.63 21.28 -12.15
N GLN A 9 -3.38 21.17 -13.46
CA GLN A 9 -4.42 20.79 -14.44
C GLN A 9 -4.96 19.37 -14.21
N LEU A 10 -4.11 18.43 -13.79
CA LEU A 10 -4.57 17.08 -13.45
C LEU A 10 -5.41 17.02 -12.17
N LEU A 11 -5.20 17.97 -11.26
CA LEU A 11 -5.89 18.06 -9.97
C LEU A 11 -7.06 19.07 -9.97
N SER A 12 -7.29 19.77 -11.08
CA SER A 12 -8.37 20.77 -11.17
C SER A 12 -9.77 20.16 -11.23
N ASP A 13 -9.88 18.85 -11.47
CA ASP A 13 -11.16 18.17 -11.55
C ASP A 13 -11.84 18.12 -10.19
N GLU A 14 -13.07 18.65 -10.11
CA GLU A 14 -13.86 18.65 -8.87
C GLU A 14 -14.32 17.24 -8.48
N THR A 15 -14.68 16.43 -9.47
CA THR A 15 -15.16 15.06 -9.27
C THR A 15 -14.62 14.13 -10.35
N LEU A 16 -14.21 12.92 -9.95
CA LEU A 16 -13.68 11.90 -10.84
C LEU A 16 -14.43 10.58 -10.60
N ALA A 17 -15.19 10.13 -11.60
CA ALA A 17 -15.90 8.86 -11.55
C ALA A 17 -15.09 7.75 -12.22
N TYR A 18 -15.15 6.54 -11.67
CA TYR A 18 -14.47 5.38 -12.22
C TYR A 18 -15.42 4.20 -12.42
N LYS A 19 -15.74 3.92 -13.69
CA LYS A 19 -16.49 2.75 -14.17
C LYS A 19 -17.72 2.43 -13.29
N ASP A 20 -18.42 3.45 -12.80
CA ASP A 20 -19.57 3.40 -11.87
C ASP A 20 -19.37 2.67 -10.54
N ILE A 21 -18.13 2.42 -10.15
CA ILE A 21 -17.82 1.69 -8.91
C ILE A 21 -17.58 2.66 -7.77
N PHE A 22 -16.84 3.73 -8.05
CA PHE A 22 -16.62 4.80 -7.09
C PHE A 22 -16.47 6.15 -7.78
N THR A 23 -16.80 7.19 -7.02
CA THR A 23 -16.59 8.59 -7.37
C THR A 23 -15.73 9.24 -6.32
N LEU A 24 -14.62 9.82 -6.76
CA LEU A 24 -13.78 10.68 -5.95
C LEU A 24 -14.32 12.11 -6.02
N GLN A 25 -14.62 12.69 -4.87
CA GLN A 25 -15.00 14.08 -4.70
C GLN A 25 -13.76 14.85 -4.21
N CYS A 26 -13.09 15.55 -5.12
CA CYS A 26 -11.81 16.20 -4.87
C CYS A 26 -11.93 17.44 -3.98
N SER A 27 -13.08 18.12 -4.02
CA SER A 27 -13.38 19.31 -3.21
C SER A 27 -13.49 19.02 -1.71
N ILE A 28 -14.04 17.86 -1.36
CA ILE A 28 -14.28 17.44 0.02
C ILE A 28 -13.35 16.32 0.50
N ASN A 29 -12.41 15.89 -0.35
CA ASN A 29 -11.51 14.77 -0.10
C ASN A 29 -12.26 13.50 0.33
N LYS A 30 -13.35 13.14 -0.37
CA LYS A 30 -14.15 11.94 -0.08
C LYS A 30 -14.21 10.99 -1.26
N LEU A 31 -14.12 9.70 -0.96
CA LEU A 31 -14.34 8.61 -1.91
C LEU A 31 -15.72 8.01 -1.65
N VAL A 32 -16.63 8.12 -2.61
CA VAL A 32 -17.96 7.51 -2.57
C VAL A 32 -17.90 6.22 -3.38
N ILE A 33 -18.26 5.09 -2.77
CA ILE A 33 -18.29 3.80 -3.42
C ILE A 33 -19.75 3.46 -3.68
N HIS A 34 -20.12 3.36 -4.94
CA HIS A 34 -21.51 3.15 -5.35
C HIS A 34 -21.98 1.72 -5.08
N THR A 35 -21.08 0.74 -5.18
CA THR A 35 -21.41 -0.68 -4.94
C THR A 35 -21.80 -0.99 -3.50
N SER A 36 -21.24 -0.28 -2.53
CA SER A 36 -21.52 -0.42 -1.09
C SER A 36 -22.22 0.79 -0.47
N GLN A 37 -22.52 1.82 -1.28
CA GLN A 37 -23.02 3.13 -0.84
C GLN A 37 -22.24 3.72 0.34
N GLN A 38 -20.93 3.43 0.41
CA GLN A 38 -20.09 3.86 1.50
C GLN A 38 -19.29 5.10 1.11
N THR A 39 -19.10 6.01 2.05
CA THR A 39 -18.27 7.20 1.86
C THR A 39 -17.07 7.15 2.79
N ILE A 40 -15.89 7.38 2.23
CA ILE A 40 -14.62 7.31 2.95
C ILE A 40 -13.91 8.66 2.86
N THR A 41 -13.52 9.18 4.02
CA THR A 41 -12.73 10.41 4.10
C THR A 41 -11.26 10.09 3.82
N LEU A 42 -10.65 10.87 2.93
CA LEU A 42 -9.26 10.71 2.51
C LEU A 42 -8.40 11.87 3.01
N SER A 43 -7.11 11.60 3.23
CA SER A 43 -6.12 12.67 3.34
C SER A 43 -5.80 13.27 1.98
N GLU A 44 -5.21 14.46 1.96
CA GLU A 44 -4.83 15.15 0.72
C GLU A 44 -3.89 14.30 -0.15
N GLY A 45 -2.91 13.63 0.47
CA GLY A 45 -2.00 12.73 -0.23
C GLY A 45 -2.71 11.50 -0.81
N GLN A 46 -3.67 10.94 -0.08
CA GLN A 46 -4.47 9.80 -0.53
C GLN A 46 -5.40 10.18 -1.69
N LYS A 47 -6.02 11.37 -1.64
CA LYS A 47 -6.78 11.91 -2.78
C LYS A 47 -5.88 12.01 -4.00
N ARG A 48 -4.75 12.72 -3.90
CA ARG A 48 -3.86 12.95 -5.05
C ARG A 48 -3.34 11.63 -5.63
N LEU A 49 -3.08 10.64 -4.78
CA LEU A 49 -2.73 9.28 -5.21
C LEU A 49 -3.85 8.66 -6.05
N LEU A 50 -5.10 8.74 -5.58
CA LEU A 50 -6.26 8.27 -6.33
C LEU A 50 -6.43 9.01 -7.66
N VAL A 51 -6.30 10.34 -7.67
CA VAL A 51 -6.34 11.11 -8.93
C VAL A 51 -5.27 10.62 -9.90
N ALA A 52 -4.05 10.38 -9.43
CA ALA A 52 -2.97 9.83 -10.25
C ALA A 52 -3.40 8.53 -10.94
N LEU A 53 -3.97 7.61 -10.16
CA LEU A 53 -4.39 6.32 -10.65
C LEU A 53 -5.58 6.39 -11.61
N LEU A 54 -6.53 7.29 -11.35
CA LEU A 54 -7.69 7.53 -12.22
C LEU A 54 -7.30 8.15 -13.56
N LYS A 55 -6.23 8.95 -13.58
CA LYS A 55 -5.61 9.50 -14.79
C LYS A 55 -4.60 8.56 -15.44
N GLU A 56 -4.56 7.29 -15.02
CA GLU A 56 -3.63 6.26 -15.52
C GLU A 56 -2.13 6.58 -15.32
N ILE A 57 -1.82 7.44 -14.36
CA ILE A 57 -0.45 7.78 -13.98
C ILE A 57 0.08 6.70 -13.02
N ASN A 58 0.63 5.65 -13.62
CA ASN A 58 1.02 4.44 -12.90
C ASN A 58 2.51 4.40 -12.48
N CYS A 59 3.34 5.31 -13.02
CA CYS A 59 4.78 5.30 -12.77
C CYS A 59 5.12 5.88 -11.39
N LYS A 60 5.92 5.17 -10.57
CA LYS A 60 6.34 5.62 -9.22
C LYS A 60 6.81 7.07 -9.18
N ARG A 61 7.74 7.46 -10.06
CA ARG A 61 8.29 8.83 -10.11
C ARG A 61 7.24 9.88 -10.45
N LYS A 62 6.30 9.57 -11.34
CA LYS A 62 5.22 10.50 -11.72
C LYS A 62 4.20 10.63 -10.58
N ILE A 63 3.86 9.52 -9.92
CA ILE A 63 2.97 9.52 -8.75
C ILE A 63 3.57 10.36 -7.63
N ILE A 64 4.85 10.16 -7.29
CA ILE A 64 5.53 10.95 -6.25
C ILE A 64 5.49 12.45 -6.61
N ASN A 65 5.77 12.77 -7.87
CA ASN A 65 5.75 14.16 -8.31
C ASN A 65 4.35 14.78 -8.24
N LEU A 66 3.29 14.04 -8.58
CA LEU A 66 1.92 14.55 -8.55
C LEU A 66 1.38 14.69 -7.13
N VAL A 67 1.63 13.71 -6.25
CA VAL A 67 1.13 13.73 -4.87
C VAL A 67 1.77 14.87 -4.07
N TRP A 68 3.07 15.09 -4.28
CA TRP A 68 3.86 16.06 -3.54
C TRP A 68 4.32 17.26 -4.39
N TYR A 69 3.59 17.63 -5.43
CA TYR A 69 3.98 18.71 -6.36
C TYR A 69 4.16 20.08 -5.69
N GLU A 70 3.52 20.31 -4.53
CA GLU A 70 3.64 21.53 -3.72
C GLU A 70 4.79 21.47 -2.71
N ASN A 71 5.33 20.29 -2.45
CA ASN A 71 6.35 20.13 -1.43
C ASN A 71 7.71 20.52 -2.03
N HIS A 72 8.29 21.58 -1.47
CA HIS A 72 9.65 22.01 -1.81
C HIS A 72 10.75 21.10 -1.21
N GLN A 73 10.36 20.09 -0.43
CA GLN A 73 11.27 19.14 0.20
C GLN A 73 11.46 17.87 -0.63
N LYS A 74 12.66 17.30 -0.54
CA LYS A 74 13.02 16.05 -1.23
C LYS A 74 12.25 14.87 -0.61
N ILE A 75 11.19 14.43 -1.27
CA ILE A 75 10.39 13.28 -0.84
C ILE A 75 11.19 12.00 -1.08
N SER A 76 11.36 11.21 -0.02
CA SER A 76 12.01 9.90 -0.10
C SER A 76 11.04 8.81 -0.54
N ASP A 77 11.58 7.73 -1.09
CA ASP A 77 10.82 6.53 -1.43
C ASP A 77 10.04 5.94 -0.24
N ASN A 78 10.55 6.15 0.98
CA ASN A 78 9.87 5.70 2.19
C ASN A 78 8.48 6.35 2.35
N ASN A 79 8.36 7.65 2.05
CA ASN A 79 7.06 8.36 2.11
C ASN A 79 6.06 7.77 1.12
N TYR A 80 6.53 7.42 -0.09
CA TYR A 80 5.71 6.76 -1.10
C TYR A 80 5.17 5.41 -0.61
N HIS A 81 6.05 4.57 -0.04
CA HIS A 81 5.64 3.27 0.49
C HIS A 81 4.69 3.40 1.70
N GLN A 82 4.94 4.37 2.59
CA GLN A 82 4.07 4.67 3.73
C GLN A 82 2.68 5.13 3.28
N LEU A 83 2.59 6.01 2.28
CA LEU A 83 1.31 6.47 1.74
C LEU A 83 0.48 5.31 1.17
N ILE A 84 1.12 4.41 0.41
CA ILE A 84 0.45 3.23 -0.14
C ILE A 84 -0.03 2.31 0.97
N PHE A 85 0.82 2.06 1.97
CA PHE A 85 0.46 1.21 3.10
C PHE A 85 -0.75 1.79 3.88
N GLN A 86 -0.72 3.09 4.17
CA GLN A 86 -1.83 3.78 4.84
C GLN A 86 -3.11 3.73 4.01
N PHE A 87 -2.99 3.91 2.70
CA PHE A 87 -4.14 3.85 1.81
C PHE A 87 -4.75 2.44 1.76
N ARG A 88 -3.92 1.39 1.66
CA ARG A 88 -4.40 0.00 1.75
C ARG A 88 -5.08 -0.31 3.07
N ALA A 89 -4.50 0.12 4.19
CA ALA A 89 -5.10 -0.06 5.51
C ALA A 89 -6.46 0.67 5.62
N LEU A 90 -6.59 1.86 5.01
CA LEU A 90 -7.84 2.61 4.96
C LEU A 90 -8.90 1.87 4.13
N LEU A 91 -8.53 1.27 2.99
CA LEU A 91 -9.45 0.44 2.20
C LEU A 91 -9.91 -0.80 2.99
N GLN A 92 -8.96 -1.51 3.62
CA GLN A 92 -9.23 -2.71 4.40
C GLN A 92 -10.21 -2.44 5.55
N ARG A 93 -10.03 -1.33 6.29
CA ARG A 93 -10.92 -0.90 7.38
C ARG A 93 -12.36 -0.65 6.92
N ASN A 94 -12.54 -0.32 5.65
CA ASN A 94 -13.83 -0.06 5.03
C ASN A 94 -14.37 -1.30 4.28
N ASN A 95 -13.82 -2.49 4.54
CA ASN A 95 -14.19 -3.76 3.89
C ASN A 95 -14.01 -3.74 2.36
N ILE A 96 -13.10 -2.90 1.85
CA ILE A 96 -12.73 -2.89 0.44
C ILE A 96 -11.55 -3.82 0.26
N THR A 97 -11.59 -4.64 -0.78
CA THR A 97 -10.50 -5.54 -1.12
C THR A 97 -9.22 -4.73 -1.37
N GLU A 98 -8.17 -5.04 -0.61
CA GLU A 98 -6.84 -4.42 -0.73
C GLU A 98 -6.26 -4.48 -2.15
N ASN A 99 -6.73 -5.46 -2.91
CA ASN A 99 -6.37 -5.70 -4.29
C ASN A 99 -6.92 -4.66 -5.27
N LEU A 100 -7.70 -3.65 -4.83
CA LEU A 100 -8.09 -2.50 -5.66
C LEU A 100 -6.86 -1.81 -6.26
N ILE A 101 -5.75 -1.81 -5.51
CA ILE A 101 -4.48 -1.25 -5.95
C ILE A 101 -3.41 -2.35 -6.00
N VAL A 102 -2.93 -2.62 -7.21
CA VAL A 102 -1.86 -3.58 -7.47
C VAL A 102 -0.54 -2.84 -7.63
N THR A 103 0.48 -3.32 -6.93
CA THR A 103 1.85 -2.87 -7.12
C THR A 103 2.44 -3.59 -8.32
N VAL A 104 2.95 -2.84 -9.28
CA VAL A 104 3.67 -3.40 -10.43
C VAL A 104 5.16 -3.31 -10.13
N PRO A 105 5.87 -4.45 -9.99
CA PRO A 105 7.31 -4.46 -9.72
C PRO A 105 8.08 -3.60 -10.73
N HIS A 106 9.06 -2.85 -10.23
CA HIS A 106 9.91 -1.94 -11.01
C HIS A 106 9.21 -0.81 -11.79
N TYR A 107 7.88 -0.68 -11.67
CA TYR A 107 7.11 0.33 -12.39
C TYR A 107 6.37 1.31 -11.47
N GLY A 108 5.58 0.79 -10.52
CA GLY A 108 4.80 1.62 -9.62
C GLY A 108 3.51 0.96 -9.17
N LEU A 109 2.38 1.59 -9.50
CA LEU A 109 1.09 1.29 -8.90
C LEU A 109 0.00 1.41 -9.98
N LYS A 110 -0.97 0.49 -9.99
CA LYS A 110 -2.10 0.52 -10.93
C LYS A 110 -3.40 0.13 -10.21
N LEU A 111 -4.53 0.67 -10.66
CA LEU A 111 -5.86 0.17 -10.29
C LEU A 111 -6.11 -1.21 -10.92
N ASN A 112 -6.60 -2.15 -10.11
CA ASN A 112 -6.94 -3.47 -10.58
C ASN A 112 -8.30 -3.44 -11.30
N GLU A 113 -8.25 -3.39 -12.63
CA GLU A 113 -9.45 -3.36 -13.47
C GLU A 113 -10.25 -4.68 -13.39
N GLN A 114 -9.61 -5.81 -13.09
CA GLN A 114 -10.25 -7.12 -13.07
C GLN A 114 -11.13 -7.33 -11.83
N LEU A 115 -10.73 -6.77 -10.68
CA LEU A 115 -11.55 -6.85 -9.45
C LEU A 115 -12.65 -5.81 -9.37
N VAL A 116 -12.47 -4.73 -10.13
CA VAL A 116 -13.42 -3.65 -10.34
C VAL A 116 -14.60 -4.15 -11.19
N SER A 117 -14.36 -5.03 -12.16
CA SER A 117 -15.41 -5.54 -13.07
C SER A 117 -16.20 -6.75 -12.54
N VAL A 118 -15.85 -7.32 -11.38
CA VAL A 118 -16.37 -8.65 -11.00
C VAL A 118 -16.95 -8.63 -9.58
N LYS A 119 -18.25 -8.34 -9.47
CA LYS A 119 -19.09 -9.01 -8.47
C LYS A 119 -19.19 -10.48 -8.87
N ASN A 120 -18.14 -11.24 -8.61
CA ASN A 120 -18.21 -12.70 -8.55
C ASN A 120 -17.06 -13.13 -7.63
N PRO A 121 -17.34 -13.61 -6.41
CA PRO A 121 -16.29 -14.18 -5.57
C PRO A 121 -15.69 -15.38 -6.33
N GLN A 122 -14.40 -15.64 -6.15
CA GLN A 122 -13.56 -16.69 -6.80
C GLN A 122 -12.53 -16.13 -7.79
N PHE A 123 -11.54 -15.37 -7.30
CA PHE A 123 -10.15 -15.66 -7.63
C PHE A 123 -9.19 -15.07 -6.58
N CYS A 124 -8.76 -15.90 -5.64
CA CYS A 124 -7.53 -15.67 -4.89
C CYS A 124 -6.41 -16.43 -5.64
N PRO A 125 -5.44 -15.76 -6.29
CA PRO A 125 -4.17 -16.40 -6.53
C PRO A 125 -3.48 -16.50 -5.16
N LYS A 126 -3.39 -17.73 -4.64
CA LYS A 126 -2.45 -18.06 -3.57
C LYS A 126 -1.08 -17.60 -4.04
N VAL A 127 -0.51 -16.59 -3.38
CA VAL A 127 0.92 -16.34 -3.49
C VAL A 127 1.55 -17.27 -2.48
N ASP A 128 2.03 -18.39 -3.00
CA ASP A 128 2.83 -19.34 -2.26
C ASP A 128 4.02 -18.63 -1.61
N GLN A 129 4.17 -18.93 -0.33
CA GLN A 129 5.35 -18.61 0.46
C GLN A 129 6.57 -19.26 -0.19
N CYS A 130 7.67 -18.52 -0.32
CA CYS A 130 8.97 -19.14 -0.51
C CYS A 130 9.96 -18.58 0.52
N GLU A 131 9.94 -19.16 1.72
CA GLU A 131 11.09 -19.18 2.61
C GLU A 131 11.78 -20.56 2.50
N LYS A 132 12.99 -20.53 1.90
CA LYS A 132 14.23 -21.31 2.14
C LYS A 132 14.31 -22.86 2.17
N MET A 133 15.35 -23.32 1.42
CA MET A 133 16.31 -24.46 1.64
C MET A 133 15.80 -25.89 1.35
N THR A 134 16.51 -26.89 0.80
CA THR A 134 17.93 -27.21 0.44
C THR A 134 17.97 -28.62 -0.20
N SER A 135 18.99 -28.97 -1.01
CA SER A 135 19.65 -30.31 -1.13
C SER A 135 20.58 -30.33 -2.37
N ASP A 136 21.74 -30.96 -2.48
CA ASP A 136 22.71 -31.64 -1.60
C ASP A 136 23.91 -31.96 -2.50
N THR A 137 25.15 -31.81 -2.03
CA THR A 137 26.32 -32.67 -2.33
C THR A 137 27.49 -32.23 -1.42
N GLU A 138 27.76 -33.05 -0.41
CA GLU A 138 28.89 -33.02 0.55
C GLU A 138 30.26 -33.36 -0.11
N PRO A 139 31.46 -33.33 0.56
CA PRO A 139 31.71 -33.41 2.01
C PRO A 139 32.91 -32.59 2.64
N LYS A 140 33.00 -32.69 3.98
CA LYS A 140 34.19 -32.76 4.90
C LYS A 140 34.59 -31.57 5.83
N ARG A 141 34.35 -31.82 7.14
CA ARG A 141 35.15 -31.62 8.40
C ARG A 141 34.35 -30.85 9.49
N ASN A 142 33.79 -31.53 10.52
CA ASN A 142 34.40 -31.86 11.85
C ASN A 142 34.90 -30.58 12.56
N VAL A 143 34.35 -30.10 13.69
CA VAL A 143 34.47 -30.67 15.06
C VAL A 143 33.32 -30.26 16.00
N ASN A 144 32.91 -31.23 16.82
CA ASN A 144 32.00 -31.15 17.97
C ASN A 144 32.38 -30.08 19.02
N LEU A 145 31.38 -29.53 19.72
CA LEU A 145 31.27 -29.62 21.20
C LEU A 145 29.95 -29.01 21.70
N SER A 146 29.12 -29.89 22.25
CA SER A 146 28.01 -29.62 23.17
C SER A 146 28.46 -28.82 24.40
N ILE A 147 27.58 -27.95 24.93
CA ILE A 147 27.15 -27.93 26.35
C ILE A 147 26.14 -26.81 26.63
N THR A 148 25.12 -27.24 27.36
CA THR A 148 23.94 -26.61 27.93
C THR A 148 24.22 -25.42 28.86
N ARG A 149 23.32 -24.42 28.90
CA ARG A 149 22.96 -23.74 30.16
C ARG A 149 21.57 -23.09 30.09
N ILE A 150 20.63 -23.76 30.73
CA ILE A 150 19.39 -23.23 31.27
C ILE A 150 19.75 -22.52 32.58
N VAL A 151 19.33 -21.26 32.77
CA VAL A 151 19.02 -20.73 34.10
C VAL A 151 17.92 -19.66 33.99
N ASN A 152 16.71 -20.03 34.40
CA ASN A 152 15.70 -19.09 34.90
C ASN A 152 16.07 -18.75 36.35
N PHE A 153 15.78 -17.53 36.83
CA PHE A 153 14.97 -17.25 38.04
C PHE A 153 15.10 -15.79 38.48
N GLY A 154 13.98 -15.19 38.89
CA GLY A 154 13.99 -13.93 39.65
C GLY A 154 12.66 -13.20 39.76
N ARG A 155 11.63 -13.84 40.33
CA ARG A 155 10.42 -13.18 40.89
C ARG A 155 10.52 -13.14 42.42
N SER A 156 9.80 -12.18 43.02
CA SER A 156 9.46 -12.00 44.47
C SER A 156 10.23 -10.84 45.13
N LEU A 157 9.61 -9.68 45.41
CA LEU A 157 8.70 -9.31 46.52
C LEU A 157 9.37 -9.23 47.91
N PHE A 158 9.20 -8.05 48.53
CA PHE A 158 8.97 -7.72 49.97
C PHE A 158 9.99 -6.84 50.75
N ILE A 159 9.44 -5.69 51.22
CA ILE A 159 9.47 -5.04 52.55
C ILE A 159 10.56 -4.00 52.93
N SER A 160 9.98 -2.84 53.32
CA SER A 160 10.31 -1.75 54.26
C SER A 160 11.69 -1.59 54.91
N SER A 161 12.05 -0.31 55.07
CA SER A 161 12.25 0.32 56.38
C SER A 161 11.82 1.78 56.32
#